data_AF-A0A975HR33-F1
#
_entry.id   AF-A0A975HR33-F1
#
_cell.length_a   1.000
_cell.length_b   1.000
_cell.length_c   1.000
_cell.angle_alpha   90.00
_cell.angle_beta   90.00
_cell.angle_gamma   90.00
#
_symmetry.space_group_name_H-M   'P 1'
#
loop_
_entity.id
_entity.type
_entity.pdbx_description
1 polymer ?
#
loop_
_entity_poly.entity_id
_entity_poly.type
_entity_poly.pdbx_seq_one_letter_code
_entity_poly.pdbx_strand_id
1 'polypeptide(L)'
;MPVALLPATRPRLPRGVRLRRDASRGWLLLAPETVFEANHSAAEILALCDGQHTLAEVVDALAPRHGGNRARIREDAERLIGALHQKRLLDL
;
A
#
# COMPACT_ATOMS: atom_id res chain seq x y z
N MET A 1 -4.78 -6.42 14.59
CA MET A 1 -4.20 -7.74 14.29
C MET A 1 -3.48 -7.63 12.96
N PRO A 2 -2.16 -7.87 12.87
CA PRO A 2 -1.47 -7.88 11.58
C PRO A 2 -2.04 -9.03 10.75
N VAL A 3 -2.54 -8.72 9.55
CA VAL A 3 -2.96 -9.76 8.62
C VAL A 3 -1.71 -10.31 7.97
N ALA A 4 -1.42 -11.60 8.20
CA ALA A 4 -0.34 -12.27 7.50
C ALA A 4 -0.79 -12.48 6.06
N LEU A 5 -0.32 -11.62 5.15
CA LEU A 5 -0.58 -11.77 3.73
C LEU A 5 0.41 -12.75 3.12
N LEU A 6 -0.05 -13.48 2.12
CA LEU A 6 0.83 -14.37 1.37
C LEU A 6 1.78 -13.51 0.53
N PRO A 7 3.05 -13.91 0.37
CA PRO A 7 3.99 -13.18 -0.48
C PRO A 7 3.54 -13.14 -1.95
N ALA A 8 2.71 -14.10 -2.37
CA ALA A 8 2.12 -14.18 -3.71
C ALA A 8 0.81 -13.38 -3.85
N THR A 9 0.29 -12.78 -2.77
CA THR A 9 -0.90 -11.92 -2.82
C THR A 9 -0.61 -10.71 -3.70
N ARG A 10 -1.57 -10.37 -4.57
CA ARG A 10 -1.47 -9.25 -5.52
C ARG A 10 -2.45 -8.17 -5.11
N PRO A 11 -2.07 -7.28 -4.18
CA PRO A 11 -2.95 -6.21 -3.74
C PRO A 11 -3.34 -5.34 -4.92
N ARG A 12 -4.64 -5.13 -5.08
CA ARG A 12 -5.20 -4.36 -6.20
C ARG A 12 -6.08 -3.24 -5.70
N LEU A 13 -5.81 -2.04 -6.21
CA LEU A 13 -6.66 -0.88 -5.98
C LEU A 13 -7.97 -1.00 -6.81
N PRO A 14 -9.15 -0.98 -6.18
CA PRO A 14 -10.43 -1.05 -6.86
C PRO A 14 -10.75 0.25 -7.61
N ARG A 15 -11.72 0.16 -8.52
CA ARG A 15 -12.19 1.31 -9.33
C ARG A 15 -12.75 2.39 -8.41
N GLY A 16 -12.07 3.54 -8.34
CA GLY A 16 -12.45 4.67 -7.49
C GLY A 16 -11.38 5.08 -6.50
N VAL A 17 -10.38 4.22 -6.24
CA VAL A 17 -9.24 4.57 -5.39
C VAL A 17 -8.13 5.16 -6.25
N ARG A 18 -7.70 6.39 -5.94
CA ARG A 18 -6.63 7.10 -6.66
C ARG A 18 -5.64 7.71 -5.69
N LEU A 19 -4.36 7.44 -5.93
CA LEU A 19 -3.27 8.12 -5.24
C LEU A 19 -3.04 9.51 -5.88
N ARG A 20 -3.03 10.55 -5.06
CA ARG A 20 -2.78 11.94 -5.48
C ARG A 20 -1.77 12.59 -4.55
N ARG A 21 -0.83 13.34 -5.10
CA ARG A 21 0.08 14.17 -4.32
C ARG A 21 -0.49 15.58 -4.20
N ASP A 22 -0.62 16.05 -2.97
CA ASP A 22 -1.03 17.39 -2.59
C ASP A 22 0.19 18.15 -2.03
N ALA A 23 0.33 19.42 -2.41
CA ALA A 23 1.47 20.23 -1.99
C ALA A 23 1.41 20.62 -0.51
N SER A 24 0.20 20.67 0.07
CA SER A 24 -0.03 21.13 1.43
C SER A 24 -0.06 19.97 2.43
N ARG A 25 -0.59 18.81 2.00
CA ARG A 25 -0.79 17.63 2.88
C ARG A 25 0.09 16.43 2.56
N GLY A 26 0.82 16.44 1.44
CA GLY A 26 1.62 15.29 1.01
C GLY A 26 0.81 14.29 0.19
N TRP A 27 0.95 12.99 0.44
CA TRP A 27 0.26 11.98 -0.36
C TRP A 27 -1.15 11.70 0.18
N LEU A 28 -2.13 11.75 -0.70
CA LEU A 28 -3.54 11.52 -0.40
C LEU A 28 -4.06 10.36 -1.24
N LEU A 29 -4.60 9.34 -0.57
CA LEU A 29 -5.36 8.28 -1.20
C LEU A 29 -6.83 8.67 -1.21
N LEU A 30 -7.33 9.03 -2.38
CA LEU A 30 -8.73 9.35 -2.62
C LEU A 30 -9.48 8.04 -2.79
N ALA A 31 -10.31 7.67 -1.82
CA ALA A 31 -11.29 6.60 -1.95
C ALA A 31 -12.69 7.20 -2.15
N PRO A 32 -13.63 6.44 -2.75
CA PRO A 32 -14.96 6.97 -3.07
C PRO A 32 -15.74 7.47 -1.84
N GLU A 33 -15.56 6.83 -0.68
CA GLU A 33 -16.25 7.20 0.55
C GLU A 33 -15.39 8.03 1.53
N THR A 34 -14.06 8.08 1.37
CA THR A 34 -13.15 8.71 2.35
C THR A 34 -11.80 9.06 1.72
N VAL A 35 -11.13 10.09 2.24
CA VAL A 35 -9.73 10.41 1.88
C VAL A 35 -8.80 9.94 2.99
N PHE A 36 -7.74 9.23 2.64
CA PHE A 36 -6.68 8.82 3.57
C PHE A 36 -5.39 9.58 3.29
N GLU A 37 -4.78 10.15 4.32
CA GLU A 37 -3.41 10.65 4.24
C GLU A 37 -2.44 9.46 4.25
N ALA A 38 -1.67 9.34 3.19
CA ALA A 38 -0.61 8.36 3.04
C ALA A 38 0.73 9.04 3.32
N ASN A 39 1.57 8.38 4.10
CA ASN A 39 2.97 8.78 4.23
C ASN A 39 3.73 8.38 2.95
N HIS A 40 4.97 8.86 2.80
CA HIS A 40 5.81 8.55 1.62
C HIS A 40 5.92 7.05 1.35
N SER A 41 6.22 6.25 2.39
CA SER A 41 6.31 4.78 2.27
C SER A 41 4.98 4.16 1.82
N ALA A 42 3.87 4.58 2.42
CA ALA A 42 2.54 4.08 2.07
C ALA A 42 2.16 4.44 0.62
N ALA A 43 2.51 5.64 0.16
CA ALA A 43 2.31 6.06 -1.22
C ALA A 43 3.11 5.21 -2.21
N GLU A 44 4.35 4.87 -1.88
CA GLU A 44 5.17 3.98 -2.71
C GLU A 44 4.63 2.55 -2.75
N ILE A 45 4.18 2.01 -1.61
CA ILE A 45 3.50 0.70 -1.55
C ILE A 45 2.24 0.73 -2.43
N LEU A 46 1.40 1.75 -2.27
CA LEU A 46 0.15 1.92 -3.03
C LEU A 46 0.39 2.12 -4.53
N ALA A 47 1.49 2.78 -4.90
CA ALA A 47 1.88 2.94 -6.30
C ALA A 47 2.20 1.61 -6.97
N LEU A 48 2.60 0.59 -6.20
CA LEU A 48 2.86 -0.77 -6.68
C LEU A 48 1.67 -1.73 -6.48
N CYS A 49 0.60 -1.29 -5.78
CA CYS A 49 -0.64 -2.06 -5.57
C CYS A 49 -1.59 -1.97 -6.78
N ASP A 50 -1.10 -2.30 -7.98
CA ASP A 50 -1.88 -2.28 -9.22
C ASP A 50 -2.54 -3.64 -9.56
N GLY A 51 -2.27 -4.67 -8.77
CA GLY A 51 -2.72 -6.05 -8.99
C GLY A 51 -1.84 -6.87 -9.94
N GLN A 52 -0.77 -6.31 -10.50
CA GLN A 52 0.27 -7.06 -11.21
C GLN A 52 1.39 -7.49 -10.25
N HIS A 53 1.86 -6.57 -9.41
CA HIS A 53 2.95 -6.85 -8.48
C HIS A 53 2.46 -7.64 -7.26
N THR A 54 3.27 -8.62 -6.87
CA THR A 54 3.05 -9.40 -5.65
C THR A 54 3.62 -8.66 -4.43
N LEU A 55 3.11 -8.95 -3.24
CA LEU A 55 3.62 -8.36 -2.00
C LEU A 55 5.15 -8.55 -1.85
N ALA A 56 5.68 -9.70 -2.25
CA ALA A 56 7.12 -9.96 -2.23
C ALA A 56 7.90 -9.01 -3.15
N GLU A 57 7.41 -8.75 -4.37
CA GLU A 57 8.02 -7.82 -5.33
C GLU A 57 7.94 -6.38 -4.84
N VAL A 58 6.81 -5.98 -4.25
CA VAL A 58 6.66 -4.65 -3.64
C VAL A 58 7.70 -4.45 -2.54
N VAL A 59 7.84 -5.42 -1.64
CA VAL A 59 8.84 -5.36 -0.57
C VAL A 59 10.26 -5.36 -1.14
N ASP A 60 10.54 -6.14 -2.19
CA ASP A 60 11.85 -6.17 -2.85
C ASP A 60 12.23 -4.83 -3.46
N ALA A 61 11.30 -4.21 -4.20
CA ALA A 61 11.49 -2.93 -4.86
C ALA A 61 11.68 -1.76 -3.87
N LEU A 62 11.02 -1.83 -2.71
CA LEU A 62 11.07 -0.79 -1.67
C LEU A 62 12.19 -0.98 -0.65
N ALA A 63 12.65 -2.21 -0.44
CA ALA A 63 13.76 -2.50 0.46
C ALA A 63 14.98 -1.61 0.22
N PRO A 64 15.54 -1.47 -1.00
CA PRO A 64 16.70 -0.61 -1.22
C PRO A 64 16.40 0.87 -0.98
N ARG A 65 15.15 1.32 -1.20
CA ARG A 65 14.73 2.71 -1.01
C ARG A 65 14.59 3.10 0.47
N HIS A 66 14.31 2.12 1.33
CA HIS A 66 14.10 2.30 2.77
C HIS A 66 15.25 1.76 3.64
N GLY A 67 16.47 1.68 3.10
CA GLY A 67 17.66 1.28 3.87
C GLY A 67 17.79 -0.22 4.10
N GLY A 68 17.18 -1.05 3.26
CA GLY A 68 17.38 -2.50 3.20
C GLY A 68 16.51 -3.33 4.14
N ASN A 69 15.67 -2.71 4.99
CA ASN A 69 14.88 -3.44 5.97
C ASN A 69 13.57 -3.99 5.40
N ARG A 70 13.68 -5.13 4.71
CA ARG A 70 12.54 -5.87 4.13
C ARG A 70 11.47 -6.23 5.16
N ALA A 71 11.88 -6.59 6.38
CA ALA A 71 10.95 -7.00 7.44
C ALA A 71 10.04 -5.84 7.87
N ARG A 72 10.60 -4.64 8.07
CA ARG A 72 9.82 -3.44 8.36
C ARG A 72 8.87 -3.07 7.22
N ILE A 73 9.36 -3.09 5.98
CA ILE A 73 8.55 -2.74 4.81
C ILE A 73 7.40 -3.73 4.62
N ARG A 74 7.67 -5.02 4.80
CA ARG A 74 6.65 -6.06 4.78
C ARG A 74 5.59 -5.80 5.83
N GLU A 75 6.00 -5.55 7.08
CA GLU A 75 5.06 -5.30 8.16
C GLU A 75 4.22 -4.04 7.92
N ASP A 76 4.82 -2.98 7.40
CA ASP A 76 4.11 -1.74 7.03
C ASP A 76 3.10 -1.98 5.89
N ALA A 77 3.51 -2.72 4.85
CA ALA A 77 2.64 -3.10 3.75
C ALA A 77 1.48 -4.00 4.21
N GLU A 78 1.74 -5.02 5.04
CA GLU A 78 0.73 -5.90 5.62
C GLU A 78 -0.28 -5.11 6.48
N ARG A 79 0.19 -4.17 7.31
CA ARG A 79 -0.70 -3.29 8.08
C ARG A 79 -1.53 -2.39 7.16
N LEU A 80 -0.92 -1.73 6.19
CA LEU A 80 -1.58 -0.80 5.28
C LEU A 80 -2.65 -1.52 4.44
N ILE A 81 -2.25 -2.61 3.79
CA ILE A 81 -3.12 -3.43 2.96
C ILE A 81 -4.26 -4.02 3.81
N GLY A 82 -3.95 -4.53 5.01
CA GLY A 82 -4.97 -5.04 5.93
C GLY A 82 -5.97 -3.97 6.37
N ALA A 83 -5.50 -2.76 6.69
CA ALA A 83 -6.37 -1.65 7.07
C ALA A 83 -7.28 -1.21 5.90
N LEU A 84 -6.76 -1.16 4.68
CA LEU A 84 -7.54 -0.83 3.48
C LEU A 84 -8.54 -1.92 3.12
N HIS A 85 -8.14 -3.19 3.24
CA HIS A 85 -9.01 -4.33 2.99
C HIS A 85 -10.20 -4.37 3.97
N GLN A 86 -9.96 -4.11 5.26
CA GLN A 86 -11.05 -3.98 6.25
C GLN A 86 -12.06 -2.88 5.90
N LYS A 87 -11.61 -1.83 5.22
CA LYS A 87 -12.47 -0.74 4.74
C LYS A 87 -13.05 -0.98 3.34
N ARG A 88 -12.83 -2.16 2.75
CA ARG A 88 -13.21 -2.52 1.36
C ARG A 88 -12.62 -1.57 0.31
N LEU A 89 -11.48 -0.95 0.63
CA LEU A 89 -10.76 -0.02 -0.25
C LEU A 89 -9.65 -0.70 -1.04
N LEU A 90 -9.40 -2.00 -0.81
CA LEU A 90 -8.37 -2.77 -1.49
C LEU A 90 -8.79 -4.25 -1.58
N ASP A 91 -8.53 -4.85 -2.75
CA ASP A 91 -8.84 -6.25 -3.08
C ASP A 91 -7.56 -7.11 -3.10
N LEU A 92 -7.66 -8.38 -2.70
CA LEU A 92 -6.53 -9.31 -2.49
C LEU A 92 -6.57 -10.53 -3.42
#